data_AF-A0A960UPQ6-F1
#
_entry.id   AF-A0A960UPQ6-F1
#
_cell.length_a   1.000
_cell.length_b   1.000
_cell.length_c   1.000
_cell.angle_alpha   90.00
_cell.angle_beta   90.00
_cell.angle_gamma   90.00
#
_symmetry.space_group_name_H-M   'P 1'
#
loop_
_entity.id
_entity.type
_entity.pdbx_description
1 polymer ?
#
loop_
_entity_poly.entity_id
_entity_poly.type
_entity_poly.pdbx_seq_one_letter_code
_entity_poly.pdbx_strand_id
1 'polypeptide(L)'
;MKQHWKRTFVAIGAGALFSINLAAEPAVVDVQYENKEFPALQKTEDILDQNIQNAYDRIRGFGHLVPMAKEDRILKQKEEADPYDFKNTFRNIKYTPRNTYIRYVKESAPFLLVGFGDPAIIQQQIQEQAKKAQDAGLQVQPLNFGDRDGIELTQFDFIYSTGPERKAIGSRRKSVTLFFSPAGGAADSEQEWKLEAVVTRLVEDDFKMGIKNIEVIYD
;
A
#
# COMPACT_ATOMS: atom_id res chain seq x y z
N MET A 1 -21.15 1.31 -68.27
CA MET A 1 -20.99 1.31 -66.79
C MET A 1 -19.73 2.09 -66.45
N LYS A 2 -19.86 3.31 -65.93
CA LYS A 2 -18.74 4.21 -65.61
C LYS A 2 -18.66 4.37 -64.09
N GLN A 3 -17.55 3.93 -63.50
CA GLN A 3 -17.20 4.15 -62.09
C GLN A 3 -16.94 5.64 -61.84
N HIS A 4 -17.63 6.22 -60.87
CA HIS A 4 -17.33 7.54 -60.33
C HIS A 4 -16.63 7.39 -58.99
N TRP A 5 -15.31 7.59 -58.99
CA TRP A 5 -14.53 7.93 -57.81
C TRP A 5 -14.80 9.39 -57.43
N LYS A 6 -15.22 9.65 -56.19
CA LYS A 6 -15.20 11.00 -55.60
C LYS A 6 -14.44 11.01 -54.27
N ARG A 7 -13.17 11.40 -54.43
CA ARG A 7 -12.27 12.14 -53.54
C ARG A 7 -12.76 12.44 -52.10
N THR A 8 -12.03 11.81 -51.19
CA THR A 8 -11.66 12.22 -49.84
C THR A 8 -11.47 13.74 -49.71
N PHE A 9 -12.22 14.37 -48.81
CA PHE A 9 -11.84 15.64 -48.19
C PHE A 9 -11.62 15.36 -46.70
N VAL A 10 -10.34 15.33 -46.32
CA VAL A 10 -9.89 15.40 -44.93
C VAL A 10 -10.02 16.86 -44.52
N ALA A 11 -11.03 17.18 -43.73
CA ALA A 11 -11.09 18.44 -43.00
C ALA A 11 -10.55 18.17 -41.58
N ILE A 12 -9.30 18.57 -41.37
CA ILE A 12 -8.68 18.68 -40.05
C ILE A 12 -9.39 19.83 -39.33
N GLY A 13 -10.29 19.49 -38.42
CA GLY A 13 -10.97 20.42 -37.54
C GLY A 13 -10.58 20.08 -36.10
N ALA A 14 -9.82 21.01 -35.50
CA ALA A 14 -9.32 21.04 -34.13
C ALA A 14 -10.10 20.18 -33.11
N GLY A 15 -9.36 19.28 -32.46
CA GLY A 15 -9.85 18.46 -31.36
C GLY A 15 -10.29 19.31 -30.19
N ALA A 16 -11.57 19.20 -29.85
CA ALA A 16 -11.98 19.25 -28.46
C ALA A 16 -11.58 17.90 -27.86
N LEU A 17 -10.43 17.86 -27.19
CA LEU A 17 -10.12 16.81 -26.22
C LEU A 17 -11.12 16.96 -25.07
N PHE A 18 -12.32 16.43 -25.25
CA PHE A 18 -13.16 16.07 -24.13
C PHE A 18 -12.41 14.96 -23.40
N SER A 19 -11.83 15.31 -22.27
CA SER A 19 -11.35 14.37 -21.27
C SER A 19 -12.52 13.48 -20.89
N ILE A 20 -12.68 12.36 -21.60
CA ILE A 20 -13.51 11.25 -21.13
C ILE A 20 -12.76 10.74 -19.91
N ASN A 21 -13.14 11.25 -18.73
CA ASN A 21 -12.99 10.48 -17.52
C ASN A 21 -13.84 9.23 -17.74
N LEU A 22 -13.25 8.18 -18.32
CA LEU A 22 -13.73 6.82 -18.15
C LEU A 22 -13.59 6.56 -16.65
N ALA A 23 -14.59 7.01 -15.89
CA ALA A 23 -14.90 6.41 -14.62
C ALA A 23 -15.17 4.95 -14.98
N ALA A 24 -14.22 4.07 -14.68
CA ALA A 24 -14.46 2.64 -14.72
C ALA A 24 -15.69 2.40 -13.84
N GLU A 25 -16.82 2.08 -14.46
CA GLU A 25 -18.00 1.66 -13.71
C GLU A 25 -17.56 0.44 -12.89
N PRO A 26 -17.82 0.42 -11.57
CA PRO A 26 -17.48 -0.73 -10.76
C PRO A 26 -18.19 -1.94 -11.36
N ALA A 27 -17.43 -2.94 -11.80
CA ALA A 27 -17.98 -4.19 -12.26
C ALA A 27 -18.65 -4.86 -11.06
N VAL A 28 -19.98 -4.79 -10.99
CA VAL A 28 -20.75 -5.51 -9.98
C VAL A 28 -20.78 -6.96 -10.42
N VAL A 29 -19.98 -7.80 -9.77
CA VAL A 29 -19.95 -9.24 -9.99
C VAL A 29 -21.17 -9.86 -9.30
N ASP A 30 -21.99 -10.59 -10.06
CA ASP A 30 -23.07 -11.40 -9.50
C ASP A 30 -22.48 -12.70 -8.93
N VAL A 31 -22.18 -12.67 -7.63
CA VAL A 31 -21.58 -13.77 -6.88
C VAL A 31 -22.44 -15.04 -6.95
N GLN A 32 -23.76 -14.93 -7.03
CA GLN A 32 -24.63 -16.11 -7.08
C GLN A 32 -24.57 -16.80 -8.45
N TYR A 33 -24.53 -16.01 -9.53
CA TYR A 33 -24.32 -16.53 -10.88
C TYR A 33 -22.94 -17.17 -11.01
N GLU A 34 -21.89 -16.50 -10.52
CA GLU A 34 -20.53 -17.02 -10.60
C GLU A 34 -20.36 -18.34 -9.83
N ASN A 35 -20.91 -18.42 -8.62
CA ASN A 35 -20.84 -19.63 -7.80
C ASN A 35 -21.51 -20.84 -8.46
N LYS A 36 -22.57 -20.60 -9.24
CA LYS A 36 -23.32 -21.66 -9.90
C LYS A 36 -22.62 -22.14 -11.18
N GLU A 37 -22.11 -21.21 -11.98
CA GLU A 37 -21.59 -21.50 -13.31
C GLU A 37 -20.07 -21.78 -13.30
N PHE A 38 -19.34 -21.31 -12.29
CA PHE A 38 -17.87 -21.41 -12.21
C PHE A 38 -17.35 -21.93 -10.85
N PRO A 39 -17.76 -23.13 -10.39
CA PRO A 39 -17.32 -23.68 -9.10
C PRO A 39 -15.80 -23.91 -9.00
N ALA A 40 -15.10 -24.02 -10.14
CA ALA A 40 -13.65 -24.11 -10.16
C ALA A 40 -12.96 -22.81 -9.71
N LEU A 41 -13.56 -21.64 -9.97
CA LEU A 41 -13.03 -20.34 -9.54
C LEU A 41 -13.09 -20.21 -8.02
N GLN A 42 -14.21 -20.59 -7.40
CA GLN A 42 -14.38 -20.67 -5.95
C GLN A 42 -13.30 -21.53 -5.28
N LYS A 43 -13.05 -22.74 -5.82
CA LYS A 43 -11.99 -23.60 -5.29
C LYS A 43 -10.59 -22.97 -5.42
N THR A 44 -10.34 -22.22 -6.49
CA THR A 44 -9.08 -21.50 -6.66
C THR A 44 -8.96 -20.35 -5.65
N GLU A 45 -10.04 -19.60 -5.41
CA GLU A 45 -10.12 -18.57 -4.38
C GLU A 45 -9.79 -19.14 -2.99
N ASP A 46 -10.42 -20.25 -2.59
CA ASP A 46 -10.14 -20.94 -1.32
C ASP A 46 -8.65 -21.29 -1.15
N ILE A 47 -8.00 -21.76 -2.24
CA ILE A 47 -6.58 -22.10 -2.23
C ILE A 47 -5.72 -20.83 -2.08
N LEU A 48 -6.10 -19.73 -2.73
CA LEU A 48 -5.39 -18.45 -2.62
C LEU A 48 -5.53 -17.88 -1.21
N ASP A 49 -6.72 -17.95 -0.61
CA ASP A 49 -6.95 -17.53 0.77
C ASP A 49 -6.11 -18.33 1.76
N GLN A 50 -6.03 -19.65 1.59
CA GLN A 50 -5.15 -20.47 2.42
C GLN A 50 -3.67 -20.08 2.27
N ASN A 51 -3.22 -19.73 1.06
CA ASN A 51 -1.86 -19.25 0.84
C ASN A 51 -1.61 -17.90 1.52
N ILE A 52 -2.59 -16.99 1.50
CA ILE A 52 -2.52 -15.70 2.20
C ILE A 52 -2.43 -15.93 3.72
N GLN A 53 -3.29 -16.79 4.28
CA GLN A 53 -3.24 -17.11 5.72
C GLN A 53 -1.90 -17.73 6.13
N ASN A 54 -1.37 -18.66 5.32
CA ASN A 54 -0.05 -19.24 5.57
C ASN A 54 1.06 -18.17 5.52
N ALA A 55 0.95 -17.17 4.65
CA ALA A 55 1.88 -16.05 4.63
C ALA A 55 1.74 -15.18 5.90
N TYR A 56 0.51 -14.94 6.37
CA TYR A 56 0.21 -14.22 7.60
C TYR A 56 0.78 -14.90 8.84
N ASP A 57 0.69 -16.22 8.94
CA ASP A 57 1.29 -17.00 10.02
C ASP A 57 2.81 -16.82 10.09
N ARG A 58 3.47 -16.68 8.94
CA ARG A 58 4.92 -16.45 8.90
C ARG A 58 5.30 -15.04 9.33
N ILE A 59 4.57 -14.02 8.86
CA ILE A 59 4.89 -12.62 9.19
C ILE A 59 4.49 -12.23 10.62
N ARG A 60 3.54 -12.96 11.24
CA ARG A 60 3.20 -12.82 12.68
C ARG A 60 4.42 -12.93 13.58
N GLY A 61 5.43 -13.73 13.19
CA GLY A 61 6.66 -13.91 13.95
C GLY A 61 7.52 -12.64 14.10
N PHE A 62 7.25 -11.55 13.38
CA PHE A 62 8.05 -10.32 13.44
C PHE A 62 7.65 -9.32 14.53
N GLY A 63 6.68 -9.63 15.39
CA GLY A 63 6.23 -8.71 16.43
C GLY A 63 7.34 -8.25 17.40
N HIS A 64 8.32 -9.12 17.68
CA HIS A 64 9.47 -8.81 18.53
C HIS A 64 10.36 -7.65 17.98
N LEU A 65 10.24 -7.31 16.70
CA LEU A 65 10.96 -6.17 16.11
C LEU A 65 10.37 -4.82 16.50
N VAL A 66 9.11 -4.75 16.94
CA VAL A 66 8.44 -3.50 17.33
C VAL A 66 9.22 -2.76 18.44
N PRO A 67 9.53 -3.38 19.60
CA PRO A 67 10.29 -2.70 20.65
C PRO A 67 11.70 -2.32 20.20
N MET A 68 12.38 -3.17 19.41
CA MET A 68 13.72 -2.87 18.88
C MET A 68 13.71 -1.65 17.96
N ALA A 69 12.73 -1.57 17.06
CA ALA A 69 12.57 -0.45 16.13
C ALA A 69 12.20 0.85 16.87
N LYS A 70 11.44 0.74 17.96
CA LYS A 70 11.05 1.88 18.81
C LYS A 70 12.26 2.44 19.55
N GLU A 71 13.10 1.58 20.11
CA GLU A 71 14.37 1.97 20.71
C GLU A 71 15.30 2.64 19.69
N ASP A 72 15.44 2.06 18.50
CA ASP A 72 16.25 2.65 17.42
C ASP A 72 15.76 4.06 17.04
N ARG A 73 14.45 4.29 17.00
CA ARG A 73 13.89 5.63 16.76
C ARG A 73 14.28 6.62 17.86
N ILE A 74 14.20 6.20 19.13
CA ILE A 74 14.57 7.05 20.28
C ILE A 74 16.07 7.38 20.23
N LEU A 75 16.91 6.37 20.00
CA LEU A 75 18.34 6.56 19.88
C LEU A 75 18.69 7.51 18.72
N LYS A 76 17.91 7.51 17.62
CA LYS A 76 18.11 8.44 16.51
C LYS A 76 17.82 9.88 16.90
N GLN A 77 16.72 10.10 17.63
CA GLN A 77 16.40 11.43 18.16
C GLN A 77 17.47 11.92 19.14
N LYS A 78 18.01 11.03 19.97
CA LYS A 78 19.12 11.36 20.88
C LYS A 78 20.43 11.63 20.14
N GLU A 79 20.75 10.88 19.08
CA GLU A 79 21.91 11.17 18.24
C GLU A 79 21.80 12.55 17.57
N GLU A 80 20.62 12.94 17.09
CA GLU A 80 20.39 14.27 16.51
C GLU A 80 20.53 15.39 17.55
N ALA A 81 20.16 15.14 18.80
CA ALA A 81 20.28 16.11 19.90
C ALA A 81 21.73 16.18 20.45
N ASP A 82 22.39 15.03 20.61
CA ASP A 82 23.71 14.86 21.23
C ASP A 82 24.64 14.05 20.30
N PRO A 83 25.11 14.63 19.18
CA PRO A 83 25.80 13.90 18.11
C PRO A 83 27.18 13.35 18.49
N TYR A 84 27.76 13.81 19.61
CA TYR A 84 29.07 13.37 20.09
C TYR A 84 29.00 12.20 21.09
N ASP A 85 27.80 11.81 21.56
CA ASP A 85 27.64 10.62 22.39
C ASP A 85 27.44 9.36 21.53
N PHE A 86 28.53 8.62 21.33
CA PHE A 86 28.53 7.40 20.52
C PHE A 86 27.56 6.31 21.01
N LYS A 87 27.12 6.33 22.27
CA LYS A 87 26.14 5.35 22.77
C LYS A 87 24.81 5.43 22.01
N ASN A 88 24.47 6.60 21.46
CA ASN A 88 23.25 6.80 20.68
C ASN A 88 23.33 6.28 19.23
N THR A 89 24.52 5.84 18.79
CA THR A 89 24.76 5.37 17.41
C THR A 89 24.57 3.86 17.22
N PHE A 90 24.50 3.09 18.31
CA PHE A 90 24.27 1.64 18.24
C PHE A 90 22.81 1.36 17.86
N ARG A 91 22.58 0.77 16.68
CA ARG A 91 21.25 0.38 16.18
C ARG A 91 21.04 -1.12 16.32
N ASN A 92 19.86 -1.52 16.77
CA ASN A 92 19.41 -2.91 16.82
C ASN A 92 19.10 -3.46 15.42
N ILE A 93 18.56 -2.61 14.55
CA ILE A 93 18.20 -2.96 13.17
C ILE A 93 19.30 -2.45 12.22
N LYS A 94 19.98 -3.38 11.54
CA LYS A 94 20.94 -3.04 10.48
C LYS A 94 20.21 -2.72 9.18
N TYR A 95 20.34 -1.48 8.71
CA TYR A 95 19.92 -1.10 7.36
C TYR A 95 20.74 -1.87 6.33
N THR A 96 20.08 -2.53 5.39
CA THR A 96 20.79 -3.26 4.33
C THR A 96 21.24 -2.30 3.23
N PRO A 97 22.38 -2.55 2.58
CA PRO A 97 22.91 -1.67 1.53
C PRO A 97 22.05 -1.63 0.24
N ARG A 98 20.93 -2.34 0.17
CA ARG A 98 20.08 -2.49 -1.04
C ARG A 98 18.78 -1.69 -0.96
N ASN A 99 18.84 -0.41 -0.59
CA ASN A 99 17.68 0.49 -0.55
C ASN A 99 16.48 -0.06 0.25
N THR A 100 16.75 -0.86 1.28
CA THR A 100 15.73 -1.47 2.12
C THR A 100 15.94 -1.07 3.56
N TYR A 101 14.86 -0.64 4.22
CA TYR A 101 14.91 -0.21 5.61
C TYR A 101 13.69 -0.69 6.40
N ILE A 102 13.90 -0.92 7.69
CA ILE A 102 12.84 -1.14 8.68
C ILE A 102 12.80 0.07 9.59
N ARG A 103 11.60 0.53 9.94
CA ARG A 103 11.41 1.57 10.95
C ARG A 103 10.18 1.32 11.81
N TYR A 104 10.21 1.84 13.02
CA TYR A 104 9.02 1.92 13.86
C TYR A 104 8.04 2.94 13.30
N VAL A 105 6.77 2.56 13.27
CA VAL A 105 5.64 3.40 12.86
C VAL A 105 4.52 3.28 13.87
N LYS A 106 3.68 4.32 13.92
CA LYS A 106 2.46 4.32 14.70
C LYS A 106 1.28 4.51 13.76
N GLU A 107 0.26 3.68 13.92
CA GLU A 107 -0.92 3.69 13.07
C GLU A 107 -1.63 5.04 13.19
N SER A 108 -1.89 5.67 12.04
CA SER A 108 -2.68 6.88 11.99
C SER A 108 -3.16 7.13 10.55
N ALA A 109 -4.31 7.78 10.41
CA ALA A 109 -4.83 8.17 9.10
C ALA A 109 -3.81 9.01 8.29
N PRO A 110 -3.12 10.01 8.86
CA PRO A 110 -2.13 10.79 8.12
C PRO A 110 -0.94 9.96 7.62
N PHE A 111 -0.55 8.91 8.36
CA PHE A 111 0.52 8.01 7.94
C PHE A 111 0.06 7.10 6.79
N LEU A 112 -1.09 6.45 6.92
CA LEU A 112 -1.56 5.46 5.97
C LEU A 112 -2.10 6.08 4.67
N LEU A 113 -2.73 7.25 4.78
CA LEU A 113 -3.35 7.98 3.66
C LEU A 113 -2.41 9.03 3.05
N VAL A 114 -1.13 9.08 3.46
CA VAL A 114 -0.18 10.05 2.93
C VAL A 114 -0.20 10.05 1.39
N GLY A 115 -0.17 11.22 0.76
CA GLY A 115 -0.12 11.35 -0.69
C GLY A 115 -1.43 11.12 -1.46
N PHE A 116 -2.52 10.69 -0.81
CA PHE A 116 -3.85 10.66 -1.44
C PHE A 116 -4.56 12.02 -1.43
N GLY A 117 -4.07 12.98 -0.64
CA GLY A 117 -4.69 14.29 -0.46
C GLY A 117 -4.88 14.60 1.02
N ASP A 118 -5.93 15.34 1.34
CA ASP A 118 -6.32 15.62 2.73
C ASP A 118 -6.85 14.33 3.39
N PRO A 119 -6.20 13.82 4.45
CA PRO A 119 -6.62 12.59 5.12
C PRO A 119 -8.07 12.61 5.61
N ALA A 120 -8.60 13.76 6.03
CA ALA A 120 -9.98 13.86 6.52
C ALA A 120 -10.99 13.64 5.39
N ILE A 121 -10.73 14.25 4.22
CA ILE A 121 -11.56 14.09 3.02
C ILE A 121 -11.53 12.63 2.54
N ILE A 122 -10.33 12.04 2.46
CA ILE A 122 -10.16 10.65 2.02
C ILE A 122 -10.84 9.68 2.99
N GLN A 123 -10.72 9.89 4.30
CA GLN A 123 -11.38 9.06 5.30
C GLN A 123 -12.91 9.11 5.18
N GLN A 124 -13.48 10.28 4.91
CA GLN A 124 -14.91 10.42 4.65
C GLN A 124 -15.33 9.64 3.38
N GLN A 125 -14.56 9.75 2.30
CA GLN A 125 -14.85 9.01 1.06
C GLN A 125 -14.81 7.49 1.26
N ILE A 126 -13.84 6.99 2.04
CA ILE A 126 -13.74 5.56 2.40
C ILE A 126 -15.01 5.12 3.16
N GLN A 127 -15.47 5.92 4.13
CA GLN A 127 -16.69 5.61 4.89
C GLN A 127 -17.93 5.61 3.99
N GLU A 128 -18.06 6.57 3.07
CA GLU A 128 -19.17 6.64 2.12
C GLU A 128 -19.20 5.42 1.18
N GLN A 129 -18.04 4.95 0.70
CA GLN A 129 -17.96 3.76 -0.14
C GLN A 129 -18.22 2.47 0.63
N ALA A 130 -17.69 2.36 1.87
CA ALA A 130 -18.00 1.22 2.74
C ALA A 130 -19.50 1.12 3.02
N LYS A 131 -20.16 2.26 3.28
CA LYS A 131 -21.61 2.29 3.46
C LYS A 131 -22.36 1.86 2.21
N LYS A 132 -21.99 2.37 1.02
CA LYS A 132 -22.60 1.95 -0.24
C LYS A 132 -22.48 0.45 -0.48
N ALA A 133 -21.32 -0.14 -0.15
CA ALA A 133 -21.11 -1.58 -0.25
C ALA A 133 -21.99 -2.36 0.74
N GLN A 134 -22.09 -1.90 1.99
CA GLN A 134 -22.98 -2.48 3.01
C GLN A 134 -24.46 -2.40 2.60
N ASP A 135 -24.90 -1.26 2.07
CA ASP A 135 -26.26 -1.05 1.56
C ASP A 135 -26.56 -1.99 0.36
N ALA A 136 -25.53 -2.39 -0.39
CA ALA A 136 -25.61 -3.40 -1.45
C ALA A 136 -25.52 -4.86 -0.92
N GLY A 137 -25.44 -5.06 0.40
CA GLY A 137 -25.39 -6.38 1.04
C GLY A 137 -24.00 -6.98 1.18
N LEU A 138 -22.93 -6.26 0.87
CA LEU A 138 -21.54 -6.72 1.06
C LEU A 138 -21.10 -6.52 2.51
N GLN A 139 -20.41 -7.52 3.08
CA GLN A 139 -19.84 -7.43 4.42
C GLN A 139 -18.49 -6.69 4.39
N VAL A 140 -18.53 -5.37 4.27
CA VAL A 140 -17.33 -4.52 4.37
C VAL A 140 -17.21 -3.99 5.80
N GLN A 141 -16.09 -4.27 6.46
CA GLN A 141 -15.81 -3.70 7.79
C GLN A 141 -15.44 -2.22 7.65
N PRO A 142 -15.92 -1.33 8.53
CA PRO A 142 -15.48 0.06 8.54
C PRO A 142 -13.98 0.14 8.80
N LEU A 143 -13.25 0.87 7.96
CA LEU A 143 -11.83 1.13 8.20
C LEU A 143 -11.68 2.01 9.44
N ASN A 144 -11.06 1.47 10.48
CA ASN A 144 -10.78 2.18 11.73
C ASN A 144 -9.29 2.12 12.04
N PHE A 145 -8.71 3.27 12.37
CA PHE A 145 -7.29 3.38 12.70
C PHE A 145 -7.09 3.30 14.22
N GLY A 146 -6.44 2.24 14.68
CA GLY A 146 -6.46 1.79 16.08
C GLY A 146 -5.32 2.26 16.99
N ASP A 147 -4.55 3.27 16.60
CA ASP A 147 -3.35 3.77 17.32
C ASP A 147 -2.32 2.66 17.65
N ARG A 148 -2.20 1.67 16.77
CA ARG A 148 -1.33 0.49 16.96
C ARG A 148 0.14 0.82 16.72
N ASP A 149 1.00 0.14 17.46
CA ASP A 149 2.45 0.17 17.22
C ASP A 149 2.79 -0.83 16.10
N GLY A 150 3.74 -0.48 15.25
CA GLY A 150 4.11 -1.34 14.12
C GLY A 150 5.52 -1.13 13.60
N ILE A 151 5.87 -1.98 12.65
CA ILE A 151 7.09 -1.87 11.86
C ILE A 151 6.72 -1.70 10.39
N GLU A 152 7.40 -0.80 9.70
CA GLU A 152 7.31 -0.68 8.25
C GLU A 152 8.62 -1.17 7.64
N LEU A 153 8.52 -2.20 6.79
CA LEU A 153 9.60 -2.61 5.89
C LEU A 153 9.37 -1.91 4.55
N THR A 154 10.35 -1.12 4.12
CA THR A 154 10.30 -0.40 2.84
C THR A 154 11.44 -0.85 1.94
N GLN A 155 11.14 -1.09 0.67
CA GLN A 155 12.10 -1.20 -0.42
C GLN A 155 11.91 -0.03 -1.39
N PHE A 156 13.02 0.55 -1.82
CA PHE A 156 13.05 1.68 -2.75
C PHE A 156 13.89 1.37 -3.99
N ASP A 157 13.43 1.83 -5.15
CA ASP A 157 14.16 1.76 -6.40
C ASP A 157 14.00 3.06 -7.21
N PHE A 158 15.02 3.40 -7.99
CA PHE A 158 14.97 4.55 -8.89
C PHE A 158 14.49 4.10 -10.27
N ILE A 159 13.59 4.88 -10.86
CA ILE A 159 13.17 4.71 -12.25
C ILE A 159 14.17 5.49 -13.11
N TYR A 160 14.81 4.83 -14.07
CA TYR A 160 15.79 5.44 -14.96
C TYR A 160 15.21 5.66 -16.36
N SER A 161 15.60 6.76 -17.01
CA SER A 161 15.29 6.98 -18.43
C SER A 161 15.94 5.94 -19.32
N THR A 162 15.21 5.51 -20.35
CA THR A 162 15.71 4.61 -21.41
C THR A 162 16.55 5.32 -22.47
N GLY A 163 16.77 6.64 -22.32
CA GLY A 163 17.56 7.46 -23.24
C GLY A 163 19.08 7.29 -23.09
N PRO A 164 19.88 8.00 -23.92
CA PRO A 164 21.34 7.86 -23.95
C PRO A 164 22.02 8.31 -22.64
N GLU A 165 21.37 9.17 -21.86
CA GLU A 165 21.82 9.51 -20.51
C GLU A 165 20.96 8.73 -19.49
N ARG A 166 21.60 7.88 -18.68
CA ARG A 166 20.94 7.16 -17.58
C ARG A 166 20.67 8.13 -16.41
N LYS A 167 19.60 8.92 -16.53
CA LYS A 167 19.13 9.83 -15.48
C LYS A 167 17.97 9.19 -14.72
N ALA A 168 17.91 9.40 -13.41
CA ALA A 168 16.74 9.04 -12.63
C ALA A 168 15.58 9.97 -13.02
N ILE A 169 14.46 9.39 -13.45
CA ILE A 169 13.24 10.11 -13.84
C ILE A 169 12.10 9.91 -12.85
N GLY A 170 12.30 9.06 -11.85
CA GLY A 170 11.28 8.73 -10.88
C GLY A 170 11.79 7.79 -9.79
N SER A 171 10.86 7.33 -8.97
CA SER A 171 11.12 6.30 -7.97
C SER A 171 9.93 5.38 -7.78
N ARG A 172 10.22 4.14 -7.39
CA ARG A 172 9.25 3.15 -6.95
C ARG A 172 9.54 2.78 -5.51
N ARG A 173 8.52 2.87 -4.67
CA ARG A 173 8.58 2.43 -3.28
C ARG A 173 7.53 1.37 -3.05
N LYS A 174 7.95 0.26 -2.45
CA LYS A 174 7.04 -0.77 -1.94
C LYS A 174 7.26 -0.90 -0.44
N SER A 175 6.20 -0.94 0.33
CA SER A 175 6.30 -1.10 1.77
C SER A 175 5.23 -2.01 2.30
N VAL A 176 5.58 -2.81 3.29
CA VAL A 176 4.66 -3.59 4.10
C VAL A 176 4.78 -3.09 5.53
N THR A 177 3.65 -2.67 6.10
CA THR A 177 3.53 -2.26 7.49
C THR A 177 2.79 -3.33 8.25
N LEU A 178 3.36 -3.77 9.37
CA LEU A 178 2.79 -4.77 10.25
C LEU A 178 2.45 -4.10 11.58
N PHE A 179 1.18 -4.08 11.94
CA PHE A 179 0.71 -3.54 13.22
C PHE A 179 0.42 -4.66 14.20
N PHE A 180 0.97 -4.53 15.40
CA PHE A 180 0.88 -5.54 16.43
C PHE A 180 0.27 -4.97 17.71
N SER A 181 -0.44 -5.84 18.43
CA SER A 181 -0.81 -5.61 19.82
C SER A 181 -0.08 -6.59 20.74
N PRO A 182 0.20 -6.21 22.00
CA PRO A 182 0.61 -7.16 23.02
C PRO A 182 -0.48 -8.23 23.18
N ALA A 183 -0.11 -9.50 23.06
CA ALA A 183 -1.02 -10.63 23.28
C ALA A 183 -0.92 -11.20 24.71
N GLY A 184 -0.01 -10.68 25.52
CA GLY A 184 0.38 -11.22 26.82
C GLY A 184 1.69 -11.99 26.74
N GLY A 185 2.06 -12.65 27.82
CA GLY A 185 3.28 -13.47 27.92
C GLY A 185 3.49 -13.91 29.36
N ALA A 186 4.01 -15.12 29.57
CA ALA A 186 4.48 -15.51 30.89
C ALA A 186 5.67 -14.63 31.28
N ALA A 187 5.89 -14.38 32.58
CA ALA A 187 6.94 -13.49 33.07
C ALA A 187 8.36 -13.85 32.56
N ASP A 188 8.57 -15.12 32.19
CA ASP A 188 9.83 -15.68 31.71
C ASP A 188 9.83 -16.07 30.21
N SER A 189 8.79 -15.69 29.44
CA SER A 189 8.73 -15.94 27.99
C SER A 189 8.92 -14.67 27.19
N GLU A 190 9.35 -14.81 25.93
CA GLU A 190 9.26 -13.71 24.97
C GLU A 190 7.81 -13.18 24.94
N GLN A 191 7.68 -11.85 24.86
CA GLN A 191 6.38 -11.21 24.75
C GLN A 191 5.68 -11.73 23.50
N GLU A 192 4.46 -12.24 23.67
CA GLU A 192 3.65 -12.67 22.54
C GLU A 192 3.03 -11.46 21.87
N TRP A 193 3.10 -11.44 20.54
CA TRP A 193 2.59 -10.35 19.72
C TRP A 193 1.51 -10.89 18.80
N LYS A 194 0.37 -10.21 18.77
CA LYS A 194 -0.71 -10.51 17.85
C LYS A 194 -0.63 -9.52 16.69
N LEU A 195 -0.48 -10.03 15.46
CA LEU A 195 -0.63 -9.21 14.26
C LEU A 195 -2.10 -8.84 14.11
N GLU A 196 -2.39 -7.54 14.11
CA GLU A 196 -3.76 -7.02 14.05
C GLU A 196 -4.11 -6.36 12.72
N ALA A 197 -3.11 -5.91 11.96
CA ALA A 197 -3.30 -5.38 10.61
C ALA A 197 -2.02 -5.47 9.78
N VAL A 198 -2.21 -5.64 8.48
CA VAL A 198 -1.18 -5.63 7.45
C VAL A 198 -1.53 -4.55 6.43
N VAL A 199 -0.64 -3.59 6.25
CA VAL A 199 -0.81 -2.56 5.23
C VAL A 199 0.28 -2.68 4.19
N THR A 200 -0.10 -3.06 2.97
CA THR A 200 0.79 -3.03 1.82
C THR A 200 0.57 -1.73 1.07
N ARG A 201 1.68 -1.08 0.71
CA ARG A 201 1.66 0.18 0.00
C ARG A 201 2.64 0.17 -1.15
N LEU A 202 2.16 0.59 -2.32
CA LEU A 202 2.94 0.74 -3.54
C LEU A 202 2.85 2.20 -3.98
N VAL A 203 3.99 2.82 -4.22
CA VAL A 203 4.09 4.19 -4.72
C VAL A 203 4.99 4.19 -5.94
N GLU A 204 4.46 4.68 -7.05
CA GLU A 204 5.24 4.99 -8.25
C GLU A 204 5.16 6.49 -8.48
N ASP A 205 6.31 7.14 -8.53
CA ASP A 205 6.44 8.58 -8.68
C ASP A 205 7.32 8.87 -9.90
N ASP A 206 6.71 9.30 -10.99
CA ASP A 206 7.41 9.77 -12.18
C ASP A 206 7.52 11.30 -12.12
N PHE A 207 8.70 11.77 -11.70
CA PHE A 207 8.98 13.19 -11.53
C PHE A 207 8.94 13.96 -12.85
N LYS A 208 9.25 13.28 -13.97
CA LYS A 208 9.31 13.90 -15.29
C LYS A 208 7.91 14.12 -15.87
N MET A 209 7.01 13.18 -15.66
CA MET A 209 5.62 13.28 -16.10
C MET A 209 4.72 13.97 -15.06
N GLY A 210 5.19 14.15 -13.82
CA GLY A 210 4.39 14.68 -12.72
C GLY A 210 3.27 13.72 -12.29
N ILE A 211 3.47 12.41 -12.51
CA ILE A 211 2.46 11.38 -12.23
C ILE A 211 2.88 10.64 -10.96
N LYS A 212 1.95 10.52 -10.01
CA LYS A 212 2.13 9.74 -8.80
C LYS A 212 0.99 8.76 -8.62
N ASN A 213 1.29 7.47 -8.76
CA ASN A 213 0.35 6.39 -8.52
C ASN A 213 0.58 5.84 -7.12
N ILE A 214 -0.50 5.74 -6.35
CA ILE A 214 -0.46 5.22 -4.99
C ILE A 214 -1.54 4.15 -4.87
N GLU A 215 -1.11 2.97 -4.43
CA GLU A 215 -1.98 1.86 -4.11
C GLU A 215 -1.74 1.46 -2.66
N VAL A 216 -2.83 1.25 -1.92
CA VAL A 216 -2.80 0.79 -0.53
C VAL A 216 -3.79 -0.34 -0.38
N ILE A 217 -3.29 -1.46 0.13
CA ILE A 217 -4.10 -2.61 0.55
C ILE A 217 -4.00 -2.64 2.07
N TYR A 218 -5.15 -2.57 2.72
CA TYR A 218 -5.29 -2.66 4.17
C TYR A 218 -6.07 -3.94 4.48
N ASP A 219 -5.44 -4.86 5.19
CA ASP A 219 -6.04 -6.09 5.71
C ASP A 219 -5.98 -6.08 7.25
#